data_AF-A0A1F2U883-F1
#
_entry.id   AF-A0A1F2U883-F1
#
_cell.length_a   1.000
_cell.length_b   1.000
_cell.length_c   1.000
_cell.angle_alpha   90.00
_cell.angle_beta   90.00
_cell.angle_gamma   90.00
#
_symmetry.space_group_name_H-M   'P 1'
#
loop_
_entity.id
_entity.type
_entity.pdbx_description
1 polymer ?
#
loop_
_entity_poly.entity_id
_entity_poly.type
_entity_poly.pdbx_seq_one_letter_code
_entity_poly.pdbx_strand_id
1 'polypeptide(L)'
;MKLSIAALLTAATAGMVSAQNKVDIVKVVGCLREQGAGNWMLVAATEPEISSANAPPRSEVPKEAPAGKNEFKLIGVGEFNLPAYKDRTILVKALYIKAMPVSRLNVTSVTEALPACAPTAPQ
;
A
#
# COMPACT_ATOMS: atom_id res chain seq x y z
N MET A 1 16.77 -39.11 -60.30
CA MET A 1 15.74 -38.07 -60.06
C MET A 1 15.98 -37.53 -58.66
N LYS A 2 16.40 -36.26 -58.54
CA LYS A 2 16.70 -35.57 -57.27
C LYS A 2 15.39 -35.05 -56.68
N LEU A 3 15.12 -35.33 -55.40
CA LEU A 3 14.06 -34.65 -54.65
C LEU A 3 14.69 -34.01 -53.41
N SER A 4 14.86 -32.69 -53.47
CA SER A 4 15.26 -31.85 -52.34
C SER A 4 14.03 -31.55 -51.50
N ILE A 5 14.07 -31.86 -50.19
CA ILE A 5 13.05 -31.43 -49.24
C ILE A 5 13.56 -30.16 -48.56
N ALA A 6 12.89 -29.04 -48.83
CA ALA A 6 13.15 -27.76 -48.20
C ALA A 6 12.62 -27.78 -46.75
N ALA A 7 13.50 -27.47 -45.78
CA ALA A 7 13.11 -27.29 -44.39
C ALA A 7 12.54 -25.87 -44.20
N LEU A 8 11.24 -25.78 -43.92
CA LEU A 8 10.59 -24.55 -43.48
C LEU A 8 10.84 -24.36 -41.98
N LEU A 9 11.70 -23.40 -41.63
CA LEU A 9 11.83 -22.90 -40.25
C LEU A 9 10.65 -21.96 -39.95
N THR A 10 9.65 -22.45 -39.23
CA THR A 10 8.65 -21.58 -38.58
C THR A 10 9.23 -21.04 -37.27
N ALA A 11 9.71 -19.79 -37.32
CA ALA A 11 10.05 -19.04 -36.11
C ALA A 11 8.75 -18.67 -35.37
N ALA A 12 8.47 -19.33 -34.25
CA ALA A 12 7.40 -18.92 -33.34
C ALA A 12 7.88 -17.69 -32.56
N THR A 13 7.39 -16.50 -32.93
CA THR A 13 7.51 -15.31 -32.10
C THR A 13 6.61 -15.48 -30.87
N ALA A 14 7.18 -16.00 -29.77
CA ALA A 14 6.54 -15.94 -28.47
C ALA A 14 6.42 -14.47 -28.06
N GLY A 15 5.25 -13.87 -28.26
CA GLY A 15 4.92 -12.56 -27.71
C GLY A 15 4.99 -12.65 -26.19
N MET A 16 6.00 -12.03 -25.59
CA MET A 16 6.02 -11.75 -24.16
C MET A 16 4.87 -10.79 -23.85
N VAL A 17 3.72 -11.32 -23.46
CA VAL A 17 2.71 -10.53 -22.76
C VAL A 17 3.34 -10.15 -21.43
N SER A 18 3.86 -8.92 -21.34
CA SER A 18 4.21 -8.34 -20.05
C SER A 18 2.96 -8.39 -19.18
N ALA A 19 2.98 -9.22 -18.14
CA ALA A 19 1.94 -9.20 -17.13
C ALA A 19 1.90 -7.78 -16.56
N GLN A 20 0.83 -7.05 -16.84
CA GLN A 20 0.59 -5.77 -16.17
C GLN A 20 0.47 -6.06 -14.68
N ASN A 21 1.51 -5.72 -13.91
CA ASN A 21 1.47 -5.82 -12.46
C ASN A 21 0.43 -4.83 -11.95
N LYS A 22 -0.79 -5.31 -11.76
CA LYS A 22 -1.86 -4.54 -11.14
C LYS A 22 -1.44 -4.20 -9.71
N VAL A 23 -1.49 -2.92 -9.37
CA VAL A 23 -1.27 -2.44 -8.00
C VAL A 23 -2.61 -2.43 -7.28
N ASP A 24 -2.71 -3.13 -6.17
CA ASP A 24 -3.94 -3.18 -5.38
C ASP A 24 -4.14 -1.87 -4.61
N ILE A 25 -5.38 -1.39 -4.56
CA ILE A 25 -5.80 -0.40 -3.58
C ILE A 25 -6.15 -1.16 -2.30
N VAL A 26 -5.61 -0.72 -1.17
CA VAL A 26 -5.80 -1.35 0.13
C VAL A 26 -6.27 -0.35 1.17
N LYS A 27 -6.87 -0.87 2.22
CA LYS A 27 -7.16 -0.22 3.49
C LYS A 27 -6.16 -0.71 4.53
N VAL A 28 -5.55 0.21 5.25
CA VAL A 28 -4.66 -0.10 6.38
C VAL A 28 -4.98 0.85 7.53
N VAL A 29 -5.05 0.34 8.75
CA VAL A 29 -5.17 1.15 9.96
C VAL A 29 -3.89 1.03 10.74
N GLY A 30 -3.36 2.14 11.24
CA GLY A 30 -2.18 2.12 12.11
C GLY A 30 -1.91 3.46 12.75
N CYS A 31 -0.82 3.53 13.50
CA CYS A 31 -0.36 4.74 14.15
C CYS A 31 0.50 5.58 13.21
N LEU A 32 0.20 6.87 13.06
CA LEU A 32 0.98 7.78 12.24
C LEU A 32 2.18 8.33 13.01
N ARG A 33 3.38 8.09 12.50
CA ARG A 33 4.65 8.59 13.04
C ARG A 33 5.45 9.35 12.01
N GLU A 34 6.26 10.28 12.47
CA GLU A 34 7.24 10.99 11.66
C GLU A 34 8.66 10.59 12.09
N GLN A 35 9.39 9.91 11.20
CA GLN A 35 10.75 9.42 11.44
C GLN A 35 11.77 10.33 10.74
N GLY A 36 11.84 11.57 11.23
CA GLY A 36 12.58 12.66 10.60
C GLY A 36 11.71 13.47 9.64
N ALA A 37 12.13 14.71 9.36
CA ALA A 37 11.30 15.70 8.67
C ALA A 37 10.70 15.17 7.36
N GLY A 38 9.37 15.09 7.30
CA GLY A 38 8.62 14.65 6.12
C GLY A 38 8.67 13.14 5.83
N ASN A 39 9.35 12.34 6.66
CA ASN A 39 9.38 10.89 6.55
C ASN A 39 8.25 10.28 7.40
N TRP A 40 7.11 10.04 6.76
CA TRP A 40 5.93 9.52 7.42
C TRP A 40 5.84 8.00 7.35
N MET A 41 5.55 7.40 8.49
CA MET A 41 5.40 5.97 8.68
C MET A 41 4.04 5.67 9.30
N LEU A 42 3.44 4.57 8.86
CA LEU A 42 2.31 3.94 9.53
C LEU A 42 2.84 2.71 10.25
N VAL A 43 2.84 2.74 11.59
CA VAL A 43 3.39 1.67 12.45
C VAL A 43 2.29 1.02 13.27
N ALA A 44 2.58 -0.15 13.87
CA ALA A 44 1.58 -0.98 14.52
C ALA A 44 0.34 -1.19 13.62
N ALA A 45 0.60 -1.34 12.32
CA ALA A 45 -0.42 -1.30 11.29
C ALA A 45 -1.03 -2.68 11.07
N THR A 46 -2.30 -2.71 10.67
CA THR A 46 -3.01 -3.93 10.29
C THR A 46 -2.41 -4.56 9.03
N GLU A 47 -2.84 -5.78 8.71
CA GLU A 47 -2.65 -6.31 7.36
C GLU A 47 -3.35 -5.44 6.32
N PRO A 48 -2.81 -5.32 5.09
CA PRO A 48 -3.50 -4.65 4.00
C PRO A 48 -4.74 -5.43 3.56
N GLU A 49 -5.91 -4.79 3.65
CA GLU A 49 -7.18 -5.35 3.16
C GLU A 49 -7.53 -4.70 1.82
N ILE A 50 -7.82 -5.49 0.79
CA ILE A 50 -8.19 -4.96 -0.54
C ILE A 50 -9.39 -4.02 -0.41
N SER A 51 -9.31 -2.85 -1.04
CA SER A 51 -10.37 -1.85 -1.07
C SER A 51 -10.70 -1.45 -2.50
N SER A 52 -12.00 -1.29 -2.79
CA SER A 52 -12.49 -0.78 -4.08
C SER A 52 -12.80 0.72 -4.06
N ALA A 53 -12.85 1.35 -2.88
CA ALA A 53 -13.19 2.76 -2.70
C ALA A 53 -11.99 3.61 -2.27
N ASN A 54 -11.94 4.86 -2.76
CA ASN A 54 -10.88 5.82 -2.43
C ASN A 54 -11.08 6.46 -1.05
N ALA A 55 -12.31 6.55 -0.54
CA ALA A 55 -12.61 7.03 0.80
C ALA A 55 -13.26 5.91 1.62
N PRO A 56 -12.89 5.73 2.90
CA PRO A 56 -13.54 4.76 3.77
C PRO A 56 -14.97 5.23 4.12
N PRO A 57 -16.00 4.37 4.02
CA PRO A 57 -17.29 4.63 4.67
C PRO A 57 -17.09 4.69 6.18
N ARG A 58 -17.95 5.45 6.87
CA ARG A 58 -17.86 5.66 8.33
C ARG A 58 -17.88 4.36 9.14
N SER A 59 -18.54 3.32 8.62
CA SER A 59 -18.59 1.98 9.23
C SER A 59 -17.24 1.24 9.23
N GLU A 60 -16.29 1.63 8.37
CA GLU A 60 -14.95 1.03 8.31
C GLU A 60 -13.96 1.69 9.27
N VAL A 61 -14.29 2.85 9.85
CA VAL A 61 -13.44 3.54 10.79
C VAL A 61 -13.47 2.79 12.12
N PRO A 62 -12.33 2.24 12.60
CA PRO A 62 -12.32 1.44 13.81
C PRO A 62 -12.54 2.32 15.04
N LYS A 63 -13.13 1.72 16.07
CA LYS A 63 -13.42 2.37 17.36
C LYS A 63 -12.35 2.10 18.43
N GLU A 64 -11.42 1.21 18.12
CA GLU A 64 -10.34 0.79 19.01
C GLU A 64 -9.05 0.63 18.21
N ALA A 65 -7.91 0.87 18.87
CA ALA A 65 -6.63 0.89 18.19
C ALA A 65 -6.24 -0.55 17.80
N PRO A 66 -5.78 -0.79 16.56
CA PRO A 66 -5.43 -2.15 16.15
C PRO A 66 -4.17 -2.63 16.88
N ALA A 67 -4.12 -3.92 17.19
CA ALA A 67 -2.91 -4.62 17.65
C ALA A 67 -2.00 -5.01 16.46
N GLY A 68 -1.91 -4.13 15.46
CA GLY A 68 -1.16 -4.38 14.24
C GLY A 68 0.34 -4.51 14.49
N LYS A 69 1.03 -5.21 13.58
CA LYS A 69 2.48 -5.48 13.67
C LYS A 69 3.26 -4.99 12.46
N ASN A 70 2.55 -4.49 11.44
CA ASN A 70 3.18 -4.06 10.20
C ASN A 70 3.67 -2.62 10.31
N GLU A 71 4.60 -2.31 9.41
CA GLU A 71 5.09 -0.96 9.18
C GLU A 71 5.06 -0.65 7.70
N PHE A 72 4.66 0.56 7.36
CA PHE A 72 4.60 1.04 5.99
C PHE A 72 5.13 2.45 5.88
N LYS A 73 5.94 2.70 4.85
CA LYS A 73 6.32 4.07 4.49
C LYS A 73 5.20 4.73 3.69
N LEU A 74 4.78 5.91 4.11
CA LEU A 74 3.78 6.71 3.40
C LEU A 74 4.48 7.58 2.34
N ILE A 75 3.93 7.58 1.13
CA ILE A 75 4.37 8.42 0.02
C ILE A 75 3.16 9.10 -0.64
N GLY A 76 3.41 10.16 -1.42
CA GLY A 76 2.31 10.95 -2.01
C GLY A 76 1.52 11.76 -0.97
N VAL A 77 2.15 12.13 0.14
CA VAL A 77 1.46 12.63 1.35
C VAL A 77 1.14 14.13 1.36
N GLY A 78 1.63 14.89 0.38
CA GLY A 78 1.60 16.36 0.39
C GLY A 78 0.19 16.96 0.52
N GLU A 79 -0.82 16.29 -0.01
CA GLU A 79 -2.21 16.76 -0.06
C GLU A 79 -3.01 16.49 1.23
N PHE A 80 -2.46 15.71 2.17
CA PHE A 80 -3.24 15.14 3.28
C PHE A 80 -2.99 15.76 4.65
N ASN A 81 -2.15 16.79 4.75
CA ASN A 81 -1.82 17.48 6.00
C ASN A 81 -1.50 16.51 7.17
N LEU A 82 -0.63 15.53 6.92
CA LEU A 82 -0.23 14.53 7.91
C LEU A 82 0.24 15.08 9.26
N PRO A 83 0.91 16.26 9.34
CA PRO A 83 1.25 16.87 10.62
C PRO A 83 0.07 17.03 11.59
N ALA A 84 -1.15 17.28 11.09
CA ALA A 84 -2.34 17.41 11.92
C ALA A 84 -2.79 16.09 12.58
N TYR A 85 -2.36 14.95 12.04
CA TYR A 85 -2.70 13.60 12.51
C TYR A 85 -1.53 12.90 13.20
N LYS A 86 -0.42 13.61 13.44
CA LYS A 86 0.75 13.04 14.11
C LYS A 86 0.35 12.43 15.45
N ASP A 87 0.85 11.24 15.73
CA ASP A 87 0.60 10.46 16.95
C ASP A 87 -0.85 9.99 17.15
N ARG A 88 -1.65 9.98 16.07
CA ARG A 88 -3.01 9.46 16.03
C ARG A 88 -3.08 8.12 15.31
N THR A 89 -4.10 7.32 15.61
CA THR A 89 -4.45 6.18 14.75
C THR A 89 -5.24 6.68 13.57
N ILE A 90 -4.77 6.37 12.37
CA ILE A 90 -5.42 6.73 11.11
C ILE A 90 -5.79 5.48 10.32
N LEU A 91 -6.86 5.59 9.54
CA LEU A 91 -7.19 4.70 8.44
C LEU A 91 -6.69 5.35 7.14
N VAL A 92 -5.89 4.61 6.39
CA VAL A 92 -5.36 5.01 5.09
C VAL A 92 -5.95 4.11 4.01
N LYS A 93 -6.45 4.72 2.92
CA LYS A 93 -6.58 4.01 1.64
C LYS A 93 -5.38 4.39 0.76
N ALA A 94 -4.80 3.41 0.09
CA ALA A 94 -3.57 3.61 -0.66
C ALA A 94 -3.37 2.56 -1.75
N LEU A 95 -2.54 2.89 -2.75
CA LEU A 95 -1.95 1.90 -3.64
C LEU A 95 -0.82 1.18 -2.89
N TYR A 96 -0.90 -0.15 -2.82
CA TYR A 96 0.04 -0.97 -2.08
C TYR A 96 1.25 -1.39 -2.91
N ILE A 97 2.42 -0.90 -2.53
CA ILE A 97 3.68 -1.21 -3.22
C ILE A 97 4.52 -2.11 -2.31
N LYS A 98 4.45 -3.41 -2.60
CA LYS A 98 5.26 -4.44 -1.92
C LYS A 98 6.75 -4.18 -2.15
N ALA A 99 7.53 -4.14 -1.08
CA ALA A 99 8.97 -3.96 -1.12
C ALA A 99 9.63 -4.55 0.13
N MET A 100 10.94 -4.80 0.04
CA MET A 100 11.81 -5.16 1.16
C MET A 100 12.82 -4.04 1.39
N PRO A 101 13.20 -3.72 2.65
CA PRO A 101 12.69 -4.34 3.88
C PRO A 101 11.28 -3.86 4.27
N VAL A 102 10.85 -2.69 3.79
CA VAL A 102 9.57 -2.06 4.19
C VAL A 102 8.75 -1.72 2.95
N SER A 103 7.48 -2.12 2.97
CA SER A 103 6.53 -1.81 1.89
C SER A 103 6.04 -0.36 1.96
N ARG A 104 5.53 0.17 0.84
CA ARG A 104 5.09 1.56 0.72
C ARG A 104 3.60 1.66 0.44
N LEU A 105 2.98 2.72 0.93
CA LEU A 105 1.60 3.08 0.67
C LEU A 105 1.58 4.44 -0.04
N ASN A 106 1.20 4.46 -1.32
CA ASN A 106 0.92 5.72 -2.00
C ASN A 106 -0.49 6.17 -1.65
N VAL A 107 -0.57 7.18 -0.78
CA VAL A 107 -1.79 7.56 -0.06
C VAL A 107 -2.80 8.17 -1.02
N THR A 108 -4.04 7.70 -0.96
CA THR A 108 -5.17 8.26 -1.72
C THR A 108 -6.25 8.83 -0.82
N SER A 109 -6.30 8.41 0.46
CA SER A 109 -7.05 9.09 1.50
C SER A 109 -6.49 8.83 2.88
N VAL A 110 -6.79 9.76 3.79
CA VAL A 110 -6.50 9.68 5.22
C VAL A 110 -7.78 9.98 5.97
N THR A 111 -8.07 9.19 6.98
CA THR A 111 -9.17 9.42 7.91
C THR A 111 -8.66 9.20 9.32
N GLU A 112 -8.85 10.16 10.21
CA GLU A 112 -8.61 9.94 11.63
C GLU A 112 -9.53 8.84 12.14
N ALA A 113 -8.96 7.82 12.76
CA ALA A 113 -9.73 6.76 13.40
C ALA A 113 -9.86 7.00 14.90
N LEU A 114 -8.73 7.32 15.56
CA LEU A 114 -8.70 7.56 17.00
C LEU A 114 -7.77 8.71 17.33
N PRO A 115 -8.06 9.46 18.42
CA PRO A 115 -7.29 10.65 18.78
C PRO A 115 -5.88 10.33 19.30
N ALA A 116 -5.57 9.04 19.56
CA ALA A 116 -4.27 8.59 20.04
C ALA A 116 -3.93 7.21 19.49
N CYS A 117 -2.64 6.93 19.34
CA CYS A 117 -2.14 5.59 19.05
C CYS A 117 -2.30 4.62 20.23
N ALA A 118 -2.26 3.32 19.94
CA ALA A 118 -2.13 2.29 20.97
C ALA A 118 -0.87 2.54 21.84
N PRO A 119 -0.91 2.29 23.15
CA PRO A 119 0.24 2.48 24.04
C PRO A 119 1.49 1.68 23.63
N THR A 120 1.30 0.57 22.93
CA THR A 120 2.39 -0.32 22.46
C THR A 120 2.90 0.05 21.07
N ALA A 121 2.36 1.08 20.42
CA ALA A 121 2.78 1.46 19.08
C ALA A 121 4.22 2.01 19.11
N PRO A 122 5.12 1.54 18.24
CA PRO A 122 6.47 2.11 18.11
C PRO A 122 6.44 3.62 17.89
N GLN A 123 7.50 4.29 18.32
CA GLN A 123 7.74 5.72 18.09
C GLN A 123 8.55 5.92 16.81
#